data_AF-A0A165WIU1-F1
#
_entry.id   AF-A0A165WIU1-F1
#
_cell.length_a   1.000
_cell.length_b   1.000
_cell.length_c   1.000
_cell.angle_alpha   90.00
_cell.angle_beta   90.00
_cell.angle_gamma   90.00
#
_symmetry.space_group_name_H-M   'P 1'
#
loop_
_entity.id
_entity.type
_entity.pdbx_description
1 polymer ?
#
loop_
_entity_poly.entity_id
_entity_poly.type
_entity_poly.pdbx_seq_one_letter_code
_entity_poly.pdbx_strand_id
1 'polypeptide(L)'
;MLLWLKGNLSPQEVRDRMRSDPAFQERMFGWLESIIKCELPGMVDVLRPRPGEDLTNPTEFIDGNPVVALPPQIPDPSTMSDTERELFEERFRTFVHDLACAHNWHKHHPTCWKYLKPGQPRTDANCRMRMNGKTQPFTCLDEETGSILLRRLHPWIN
;
A
#
# COMPACT_ATOMS: atom_id res chain seq x y z
N MET A 1 2.24 4.87 23.29
CA MET A 1 2.83 6.19 23.53
C MET A 1 2.75 6.97 22.24
N LEU A 2 1.99 8.07 22.21
CA LEU A 2 1.93 8.97 21.07
C LEU A 2 2.87 10.13 21.35
N LEU A 3 3.84 10.37 20.47
CA LEU A 3 4.75 11.50 20.56
C LEU A 3 4.13 12.66 19.78
N TRP A 4 3.81 13.76 20.46
CA TRP A 4 3.27 14.96 19.84
C TRP A 4 4.37 15.99 19.63
N LEU A 5 4.69 16.28 18.38
CA LEU A 5 5.68 17.30 18.04
C LEU A 5 5.04 18.68 18.15
N LYS A 6 5.62 19.56 18.97
CA LYS A 6 5.17 20.95 19.16
C LYS A 6 4.99 21.65 17.80
N GLY A 7 3.84 22.28 17.61
CA GLY A 7 3.48 22.96 16.35
C GLY A 7 2.61 22.15 15.40
N ASN A 8 2.38 20.85 15.67
CA ASN A 8 1.41 20.05 14.91
C ASN A 8 0.00 20.13 15.50
N LEU A 9 -1.00 20.02 14.60
CA LEU A 9 -2.43 19.94 14.92
C LEU A 9 -2.80 18.63 15.57
N SER A 10 -3.40 18.63 16.76
CA SER A 10 -3.90 17.42 17.43
C SER A 10 -4.80 16.57 16.52
N PRO A 11 -5.01 15.28 16.83
CA PRO A 11 -5.84 14.42 15.97
C PRO A 11 -7.24 14.97 15.70
N GLN A 12 -7.84 15.66 16.68
CA GLN A 12 -9.14 16.29 16.52
C GLN A 12 -9.04 17.53 15.62
N GLU A 13 -8.04 18.39 15.82
CA GLU A 13 -7.83 19.56 14.96
C GLU A 13 -7.53 19.17 13.51
N VAL A 14 -6.80 18.07 13.27
CA VAL A 14 -6.60 17.52 11.91
C VAL A 14 -7.94 17.11 11.29
N ARG A 15 -8.79 16.39 12.03
CA ARG A 15 -10.12 15.99 11.54
C ARG A 15 -11.00 17.20 11.23
N ASP A 16 -11.05 18.17 12.14
CA ASP A 16 -11.85 19.37 11.98
C ASP A 16 -11.34 20.20 10.79
N ARG A 17 -10.02 20.27 10.60
CA ARG A 17 -9.42 20.94 9.45
C ARG A 17 -9.69 20.22 8.14
N MET A 18 -9.56 18.90 8.09
CA MET A 18 -9.91 18.12 6.89
C MET A 18 -11.40 18.24 6.52
N ARG A 19 -12.30 18.48 7.49
CA ARG A 19 -13.73 18.71 7.22
C ARG A 19 -14.05 20.12 6.75
N SER A 20 -13.33 21.12 7.27
CA SER A 20 -13.62 22.55 7.02
C SER A 20 -12.79 23.17 5.89
N ASP A 21 -11.67 22.56 5.50
CA ASP A 21 -10.73 23.08 4.50
C ASP A 21 -10.44 21.99 3.45
N PRO A 22 -11.15 22.00 2.30
CA PRO A 22 -10.94 21.03 1.22
C PRO A 22 -9.51 21.02 0.67
N ALA A 23 -8.84 22.18 0.62
CA ALA A 23 -7.47 22.26 0.12
C ALA A 23 -6.49 21.60 1.10
N PHE A 24 -6.71 21.73 2.41
CA PHE A 24 -5.94 20.98 3.41
C PHE A 24 -6.19 19.48 3.31
N GLN A 25 -7.44 19.07 3.11
CA GLN A 25 -7.81 17.66 2.91
C GLN A 25 -7.07 17.07 1.71
N GLU A 26 -7.12 17.74 0.56
CA GLU A 26 -6.44 17.29 -0.66
C GLU A 26 -4.92 17.16 -0.47
N ARG A 27 -4.28 18.16 0.17
CA ARG A 27 -2.84 18.07 0.50
C ARG A 27 -2.53 16.92 1.44
N MET A 28 -3.38 16.67 2.44
CA MET A 28 -3.22 15.55 3.36
C MET A 28 -3.33 14.20 2.64
N PHE A 29 -4.33 14.05 1.78
CA PHE A 29 -4.50 12.84 0.98
C PHE A 29 -3.33 12.62 0.02
N GLY A 30 -2.93 13.66 -0.72
CA GLY A 30 -1.78 13.57 -1.62
C GLY A 30 -0.47 13.23 -0.87
N TRP A 31 -0.27 13.79 0.32
CA TRP A 31 0.87 13.41 1.16
C TRP A 31 0.78 11.94 1.59
N LEU A 32 -0.35 11.48 2.14
CA LEU A 32 -0.52 10.09 2.56
C LEU A 32 -0.30 9.11 1.40
N GLU A 33 -0.87 9.39 0.23
CA GLU A 33 -0.70 8.57 -0.97
C GLU A 33 0.74 8.63 -1.53
N SER A 34 1.53 9.66 -1.22
CA SER A 34 2.94 9.72 -1.63
C SER A 34 3.83 8.77 -0.81
N ILE A 35 3.44 8.43 0.41
CA ILE A 35 4.24 7.62 1.34
C ILE A 35 3.63 6.25 1.69
N ILE A 36 2.33 6.07 1.49
CA ILE A 36 1.62 4.81 1.69
C ILE A 36 1.10 4.35 0.33
N LYS A 37 1.57 3.18 -0.12
CA LYS A 37 1.20 2.56 -1.39
C LYS A 37 0.47 1.26 -1.12
N CYS A 38 -0.81 1.19 -1.51
CA CYS A 38 -1.65 0.00 -1.40
C CYS A 38 -1.94 -0.58 -2.80
N GLU A 39 -0.94 -0.45 -3.68
CA GLU A 39 -0.96 -0.82 -5.08
C GLU A 39 0.44 -1.27 -5.51
N LEU A 40 0.51 -2.06 -6.58
CA LEU A 40 1.78 -2.42 -7.19
C LEU A 40 2.32 -1.27 -8.06
N PRO A 41 3.64 -1.19 -8.30
CA PRO A 41 4.23 -0.19 -9.18
C PRO A 41 3.54 -0.14 -10.56
N GLY A 42 3.11 1.05 -10.98
CA GLY A 42 2.45 1.26 -12.27
C GLY A 42 0.96 0.91 -12.31
N MET A 43 0.39 0.40 -11.22
CA MET A 43 -1.04 0.12 -11.15
C MET A 43 -1.85 1.42 -11.06
N VAL A 44 -2.77 1.61 -12.00
CA VAL A 44 -3.65 2.79 -12.07
C VAL A 44 -5.11 2.45 -11.80
N ASP A 45 -5.53 1.24 -12.17
CA ASP A 45 -6.89 0.76 -12.00
C ASP A 45 -7.06 -0.11 -10.76
N VAL A 46 -8.27 -0.07 -10.21
CA VAL A 46 -8.65 -0.96 -9.11
C VAL A 46 -8.75 -2.40 -9.62
N LEU A 47 -8.02 -3.32 -9.00
CA LEU A 47 -8.20 -4.74 -9.24
C LEU A 47 -9.53 -5.21 -8.65
N ARG A 48 -10.37 -5.78 -9.52
CA ARG A 48 -11.67 -6.34 -9.15
C ARG A 48 -11.69 -7.82 -9.53
N PRO A 49 -11.30 -8.72 -8.61
CA PRO A 49 -11.38 -10.16 -8.85
C PRO A 49 -12.84 -10.54 -9.13
N ARG A 50 -13.05 -11.55 -9.98
CA ARG A 50 -14.38 -12.09 -10.19
C ARG A 50 -14.85 -12.80 -8.91
N PRO A 51 -16.17 -12.87 -8.65
CA PRO A 51 -16.67 -13.66 -7.53
C PRO A 51 -16.16 -15.11 -7.62
N GLY A 52 -15.48 -15.58 -6.57
CA GLY A 52 -14.88 -16.92 -6.51
C GLY A 52 -13.50 -17.05 -7.15
N GLU A 53 -12.90 -15.97 -7.65
CA GLU A 53 -11.53 -15.94 -8.13
C GLU A 53 -10.57 -15.65 -6.97
N ASP A 54 -9.74 -16.64 -6.63
CA ASP A 54 -8.66 -16.47 -5.66
C ASP A 54 -7.46 -15.83 -6.36
N LEU A 55 -7.04 -14.67 -5.85
CA LEU A 55 -5.80 -14.04 -6.29
C LEU A 55 -4.60 -14.81 -5.74
N THR A 56 -3.78 -15.34 -6.63
CA THR A 56 -2.51 -15.97 -6.27
C THR A 56 -1.39 -14.95 -6.28
N ASN A 57 -0.42 -15.11 -5.38
CA ASN A 57 0.76 -14.27 -5.37
C ASN A 57 1.66 -14.68 -6.56
N PRO A 58 1.99 -13.76 -7.49
CA PRO A 58 2.83 -14.09 -8.64
C PRO A 58 4.19 -14.68 -8.28
N THR A 59 4.74 -14.39 -7.09
CA THR A 59 6.04 -14.95 -6.65
C THR A 59 6.04 -16.47 -6.55
N GLU A 60 4.87 -17.11 -6.49
CA GLU A 60 4.76 -18.58 -6.53
C GLU A 60 5.17 -19.16 -7.89
N PHE A 61 5.23 -18.32 -8.93
CA PHE A 61 5.55 -18.70 -10.31
C PHE A 61 6.82 -18.03 -10.85
N ILE A 62 7.54 -17.25 -10.04
CA ILE A 62 8.80 -16.62 -10.44
C ILE A 62 9.93 -17.61 -10.21
N ASP A 63 10.73 -17.86 -11.25
CA ASP A 63 11.97 -18.62 -11.14
C ASP A 63 13.03 -17.75 -10.42
N GLY A 64 13.48 -18.23 -9.25
CA GLY A 64 14.44 -17.52 -8.41
C GLY A 64 13.79 -16.71 -7.30
N ASN A 65 14.62 -16.19 -6.39
CA ASN A 65 14.14 -15.44 -5.23
C ASN A 65 14.47 -13.95 -5.43
N PRO A 66 13.48 -13.06 -5.65
CA PRO A 66 13.73 -11.63 -5.87
C PRO A 66 14.45 -10.98 -4.68
N VAL A 67 14.38 -11.57 -3.49
CA VAL A 67 15.03 -11.10 -2.26
C VAL A 67 16.55 -11.23 -2.32
N VAL A 68 17.09 -12.18 -3.10
CA VAL A 68 18.54 -12.38 -3.27
C VAL A 68 19.06 -11.86 -4.60
N ALA A 69 18.16 -11.39 -5.48
CA ALA A 69 18.56 -10.80 -6.75
C ALA A 69 19.28 -9.47 -6.50
N LEU A 70 20.33 -9.21 -7.28
CA LEU A 70 20.99 -7.91 -7.24
C LEU A 70 20.03 -6.86 -7.76
N PRO A 71 19.82 -5.75 -7.02
CA PRO A 71 19.01 -4.66 -7.53
C PRO A 71 19.65 -4.10 -8.81
N PRO A 72 18.84 -3.65 -9.78
CA PRO A 72 19.34 -2.96 -10.96
C PRO A 72 20.30 -1.85 -10.54
N GLN A 73 21.47 -1.80 -11.17
CA GLN A 73 22.47 -0.78 -10.92
C GLN A 73 22.35 0.30 -11.99
N ILE A 74 22.43 1.56 -11.58
CA ILE A 74 22.58 2.66 -12.51
C ILE A 74 24.07 2.73 -12.88
N PRO A 75 24.43 2.72 -14.18
CA PRO A 75 25.68 3.33 -14.66
C PRO A 75 25.90 4.73 -14.09
N ASP A 76 27.09 5.31 -14.24
CA ASP A 76 27.33 6.69 -13.80
C ASP A 76 26.24 7.64 -14.37
N PRO A 77 25.40 8.27 -13.52
CA PRO A 77 24.29 9.09 -13.98
C PRO A 77 24.72 10.25 -14.89
N SER A 78 25.98 10.67 -14.79
CA SER A 78 26.56 11.76 -15.59
C SER A 78 26.97 11.34 -17.00
N THR A 79 27.19 10.05 -17.23
CA THR A 79 27.60 9.50 -18.54
C THR A 79 26.57 8.55 -19.15
N MET A 80 25.46 8.30 -18.45
CA MET A 80 24.39 7.41 -18.87
C MET A 80 23.67 7.95 -20.11
N SER A 81 23.56 7.11 -21.14
CA SER A 81 22.72 7.37 -22.31
C SER A 81 21.23 7.23 -22.01
N ASP A 82 20.36 7.81 -22.85
CA ASP A 82 18.91 7.69 -22.68
C ASP A 82 18.43 6.23 -22.75
N THR A 83 19.03 5.42 -23.62
CA THR A 83 18.72 3.98 -23.72
C THR A 83 19.08 3.21 -22.44
N GLU A 84 20.22 3.53 -21.82
CA GLU A 84 20.59 2.90 -20.54
C GLU A 84 19.63 3.32 -19.43
N ARG A 85 19.19 4.58 -19.44
CA ARG A 85 18.20 5.10 -18.48
C ARG A 85 16.87 4.37 -18.60
N GLU A 86 16.34 4.25 -19.81
CA GLU A 86 15.09 3.53 -20.07
C GLU A 86 15.18 2.06 -19.62
N LEU A 87 16.28 1.39 -19.97
CA LEU A 87 16.52 0.00 -19.55
C LEU A 87 16.63 -0.15 -18.03
N PHE A 88 17.28 0.82 -17.36
CA PHE A 88 17.34 0.84 -15.90
C PHE A 88 15.94 1.03 -15.30
N GLU A 89 15.16 1.98 -15.79
CA GLU A 89 13.81 2.26 -15.29
C GLU A 89 12.88 1.05 -15.43
N GLU A 90 12.92 0.36 -16.57
CA GLU A 90 12.18 -0.88 -16.79
C GLU A 90 12.58 -1.94 -15.76
N ARG A 91 13.88 -2.23 -15.64
CA ARG A 91 14.39 -3.24 -14.70
C ARG A 91 14.07 -2.88 -13.25
N PHE A 92 14.20 -1.60 -12.89
CA PHE A 92 13.88 -1.11 -11.56
C PHE A 92 12.41 -1.30 -11.23
N ARG A 93 11.50 -0.97 -12.15
CA ARG A 93 10.06 -1.18 -11.97
C ARG A 93 9.72 -2.65 -11.77
N THR A 94 10.27 -3.54 -12.59
CA THR A 94 10.08 -4.99 -12.45
C THR A 94 10.63 -5.49 -11.12
N PHE A 95 11.84 -5.09 -10.75
CA PHE A 95 12.45 -5.48 -9.48
C PHE A 95 11.64 -5.03 -8.26
N VAL A 96 11.19 -3.78 -8.21
CA VAL A 96 10.36 -3.26 -7.12
C VAL A 96 8.99 -3.95 -7.09
N HIS A 97 8.41 -4.24 -8.26
CA HIS A 97 7.17 -5.00 -8.36
C HIS A 97 7.32 -6.39 -7.73
N ASP A 98 8.39 -7.12 -8.07
CA ASP A 98 8.62 -8.47 -7.57
C ASP A 98 8.91 -8.48 -6.07
N LEU A 99 9.66 -7.48 -5.57
CA LEU A 99 9.84 -7.29 -4.12
C LEU A 99 8.52 -6.99 -3.41
N ALA A 100 7.66 -6.14 -3.99
CA ALA A 100 6.35 -5.83 -3.42
C ALA A 100 5.46 -7.09 -3.37
N CYS A 101 5.45 -7.90 -4.43
CA CYS A 101 4.76 -9.19 -4.41
C CYS A 101 5.36 -10.14 -3.35
N ALA A 102 6.69 -10.18 -3.18
CA ALA A 102 7.34 -11.07 -2.23
C ALA A 102 7.11 -10.70 -0.76
N HIS A 103 7.01 -9.40 -0.45
CA HIS A 103 7.04 -8.91 0.93
C HIS A 103 5.78 -8.18 1.38
N ASN A 104 5.10 -7.50 0.47
CA ASN A 104 3.92 -6.69 0.80
C ASN A 104 2.62 -7.40 0.46
N TRP A 105 2.67 -8.54 -0.24
CA TRP A 105 1.50 -9.39 -0.40
C TRP A 105 1.11 -10.02 0.93
N HIS A 106 0.00 -9.55 1.49
CA HIS A 106 -0.50 -9.97 2.77
C HIS A 106 -0.95 -11.42 2.73
N LYS A 107 -0.25 -12.27 3.49
CA LYS A 107 -0.69 -13.62 3.86
C LYS A 107 -1.01 -13.61 5.35
N HIS A 108 -2.16 -14.16 5.74
CA HIS A 108 -2.54 -14.16 7.15
C HIS A 108 -1.58 -14.99 7.99
N HIS A 109 -0.97 -14.33 8.97
CA HIS A 109 -0.15 -14.95 10.00
C HIS A 109 -0.83 -14.88 11.38
N PRO A 110 -0.38 -15.64 12.39
CA PRO A 110 -0.97 -15.59 13.74
C PRO A 110 -1.07 -14.18 14.34
N THR A 111 -0.16 -13.26 13.95
CA THR A 111 -0.17 -11.85 14.35
C THR A 111 -1.37 -11.06 13.83
N CYS A 112 -2.01 -11.48 12.74
CA CYS A 112 -3.25 -10.90 12.21
C CYS A 112 -4.39 -11.03 13.23
N TRP A 113 -4.33 -12.07 14.07
CA TRP A 113 -5.37 -12.44 15.01
C TRP A 113 -5.03 -12.07 16.46
N LYS A 114 -3.93 -11.34 16.68
CA LYS A 114 -3.38 -11.03 18.01
C LYS A 114 -4.40 -10.39 18.97
N TYR A 115 -5.37 -9.64 18.44
CA TYR A 115 -6.37 -8.93 19.23
C TYR A 115 -7.76 -9.57 19.20
N LEU A 116 -7.89 -10.76 18.61
CA LEU A 116 -9.15 -11.50 18.66
C LEU A 116 -9.37 -12.07 20.06
N LYS A 117 -10.58 -11.84 20.58
CA LYS A 117 -11.05 -12.47 21.80
C LYS A 117 -11.24 -13.98 21.56
N PRO A 118 -11.12 -14.83 22.59
CA PRO A 118 -11.43 -16.25 22.48
C PRO A 118 -12.80 -16.49 21.83
N GLY A 119 -12.87 -17.38 20.85
CA GLY A 119 -14.09 -17.70 20.11
C GLY A 119 -14.40 -16.80 18.91
N GLN A 120 -13.68 -15.69 18.71
CA GLN A 120 -13.86 -14.88 17.49
C GLN A 120 -13.24 -15.58 16.26
N PRO A 121 -13.91 -15.53 15.09
CA PRO A 121 -13.45 -16.24 13.90
C PRO A 121 -12.22 -15.55 13.28
N ARG A 122 -11.26 -16.34 12.81
CA ARG A 122 -10.05 -15.88 12.11
C ARG A 122 -10.33 -15.70 10.61
N THR A 123 -11.07 -14.65 10.28
CA THR A 123 -11.47 -14.33 8.91
C THR A 123 -10.87 -12.99 8.46
N ASP A 124 -10.89 -12.72 7.17
CA ASP A 124 -10.41 -11.47 6.56
C ASP A 124 -11.02 -10.21 7.20
N ALA A 125 -12.31 -10.27 7.55
CA ALA A 125 -13.01 -9.20 8.25
C ALA A 125 -12.40 -8.86 9.63
N ASN A 126 -11.70 -9.81 10.24
CA ASN A 126 -11.09 -9.73 11.56
C ASN A 126 -9.56 -9.55 11.49
N CYS A 127 -8.99 -9.32 10.30
CA CYS A 127 -7.57 -9.10 10.15
C CYS A 127 -7.17 -7.78 10.81
N ARG A 128 -6.22 -7.83 11.75
CA ARG A 128 -5.69 -6.61 12.40
C ARG A 128 -5.14 -5.59 11.40
N MET A 129 -4.54 -6.06 10.31
CA MET A 129 -4.02 -5.18 9.25
C MET A 129 -5.11 -4.65 8.32
N ARG A 130 -6.39 -5.00 8.59
CA ARG A 130 -7.57 -4.62 7.80
C ARG A 130 -7.53 -5.10 6.35
N MET A 131 -6.78 -6.17 6.10
CA MET A 131 -6.71 -6.85 4.81
C MET A 131 -7.95 -7.74 4.67
N ASN A 132 -9.03 -7.14 4.20
CA ASN A 132 -10.36 -7.73 4.10
C ASN A 132 -10.82 -8.02 2.67
N GLY A 133 -9.90 -7.93 1.69
CA GLY A 133 -10.18 -8.13 0.28
C GLY A 133 -10.86 -6.95 -0.43
N LYS A 134 -11.26 -5.89 0.29
CA LYS A 134 -11.88 -4.71 -0.33
C LYS A 134 -10.84 -3.78 -0.94
N THR A 135 -11.21 -3.16 -2.04
CA THR A 135 -10.44 -2.10 -2.71
C THR A 135 -11.17 -0.77 -2.63
N GLN A 136 -10.43 0.32 -2.82
CA GLN A 136 -10.90 1.69 -2.70
C GLN A 136 -10.23 2.54 -3.81
N PRO A 137 -10.98 3.10 -4.78
CA PRO A 137 -10.39 3.81 -5.92
C PRO A 137 -9.73 5.14 -5.57
N PHE A 138 -10.15 5.80 -4.49
CA PHE A 138 -9.66 7.12 -4.08
C PHE A 138 -9.60 7.23 -2.56
N THR A 139 -8.65 8.01 -2.03
CA THR A 139 -8.64 8.32 -0.61
C THR A 139 -9.82 9.22 -0.26
N CYS A 140 -10.55 8.90 0.81
CA CYS A 140 -11.64 9.73 1.30
C CYS A 140 -11.78 9.67 2.82
N LEU A 141 -12.68 10.48 3.38
CA LEU A 141 -13.12 10.34 4.76
C LEU A 141 -14.38 9.47 4.80
N ASP A 142 -14.41 8.58 5.78
CA ASP A 142 -15.63 7.91 6.21
C ASP A 142 -16.56 8.94 6.89
N GLU A 143 -17.78 9.09 6.38
CA GLU A 143 -18.72 10.13 6.83
C GLU A 143 -19.13 9.95 8.30
N GLU A 144 -19.29 8.71 8.75
CA GLU A 144 -19.74 8.37 10.09
C GLU A 144 -18.61 8.56 11.12
N THR A 145 -17.44 7.98 10.85
CA THR A 145 -16.35 7.89 11.83
C THR A 145 -15.31 8.98 11.68
N GLY A 146 -15.25 9.66 10.53
CA GLY A 146 -14.17 10.60 10.18
C GLY A 146 -12.81 9.91 9.99
N SER A 147 -12.79 8.59 9.82
CA SER A 147 -11.57 7.83 9.52
C SER A 147 -11.14 8.06 8.07
N ILE A 148 -9.83 8.08 7.82
CA ILE A 148 -9.31 8.13 6.46
C ILE A 148 -9.40 6.71 5.86
N LEU A 149 -10.11 6.60 4.75
CA LEU A 149 -10.17 5.42 3.90
C LEU A 149 -9.16 5.63 2.77
N LEU A 150 -7.98 5.02 2.90
CA LEU A 150 -6.91 5.17 1.91
C LEU A 150 -7.27 4.52 0.57
N ARG A 151 -6.81 5.14 -0.52
CA ARG A 151 -6.76 4.53 -1.83
C ARG A 151 -6.08 3.16 -1.76
N ARG A 152 -6.73 2.15 -2.32
CA ARG A 152 -6.28 0.75 -2.33
C ARG A 152 -6.68 0.12 -3.66
N LEU A 153 -5.74 0.02 -4.58
CA LEU A 153 -6.01 -0.59 -5.88
C LEU A 153 -5.88 -2.11 -5.83
N HIS A 154 -5.07 -2.66 -4.92
CA HIS A 154 -4.89 -4.10 -4.75
C HIS A 154 -5.44 -4.59 -3.41
N PRO A 155 -6.25 -5.66 -3.37
CA PRO A 155 -6.88 -6.14 -2.13
C PRO A 155 -5.87 -6.69 -1.11
N TRP A 156 -4.72 -7.17 -1.59
CA TRP A 156 -3.73 -7.89 -0.77
C TRP A 156 -2.36 -7.21 -0.64
N ILE A 157 -2.12 -6.03 -1.23
CA ILE A 157 -0.87 -5.29 -0.98
C ILE A 157 -1.04 -4.44 0.28
N ASN A 158 -0.15 -4.62 1.25
CA ASN A 158 -0.10 -3.81 2.47
C ASN A 158 0.59 -2.47 2.22
#